data_AF-A0A0L8I222-F1
#
_entry.id   AF-A0A0L8I222-F1
#
_cell.length_a   1.000
_cell.length_b   1.000
_cell.length_c   1.000
_cell.angle_alpha   90.00
_cell.angle_beta   90.00
_cell.angle_gamma   90.00
#
_symmetry.space_group_name_H-M   'P 1'
#
loop_
_entity.id
_entity.type
_entity.pdbx_description
1 polymer ?
#
loop_
_entity_poly.entity_id
_entity_poly.type
_entity_poly.pdbx_seq_one_letter_code
_entity_poly.pdbx_strand_id
1 'polypeptide(L)' 'VGERIRVILDCEDNTLAFEKNYEFLGVAFRGLPNTPLYPAVSAVYGKTEVSMVYLGPPLDG' A
#
# COMPACT_ATOMS: atom_id res chain seq x y z
N VAL A 1 -9.70 -14.38 10.79
CA VAL A 1 -9.27 -13.00 10.49
C VAL A 1 -8.23 -13.10 9.39
N GLY A 2 -8.47 -12.48 8.23
CA GLY A 2 -7.52 -12.53 7.12
C GLY A 2 -6.24 -11.74 7.43
N GLU A 3 -5.15 -12.08 6.75
CA GLU A 3 -3.90 -11.32 6.75
C GLU A 3 -4.17 -9.86 6.32
N ARG A 4 -3.48 -8.91 6.96
CA ARG A 4 -3.56 -7.48 6.64
C ARG A 4 -2.17 -6.96 6.34
N ILE A 5 -2.09 -6.11 5.33
CA ILE A 5 -0.88 -5.38 4.96
C ILE A 5 -1.27 -3.92 4.72
N ARG A 6 -0.46 -2.99 5.21
CA ARG A 6 -0.62 -1.57 4.91
C ARG A 6 0.24 -1.25 3.68
N VAL A 7 -0.36 -0.51 2.76
CA VAL A 7 0.33 0.05 1.60
C VAL A 7 0.56 1.53 1.87
N ILE A 8 1.80 1.98 1.71
CA ILE A 8 2.21 3.38 1.94
C ILE A 8 2.67 3.91 0.59
N LEU A 9 1.95 4.91 0.08
CA LEU A 9 2.29 5.63 -1.15
C LEU A 9 2.79 7.02 -0.77
N ASP A 10 4.05 7.30 -1.08
CA ASP A 10 4.66 8.61 -0.96
C ASP A 10 4.79 9.24 -2.34
N CYS A 11 3.96 10.25 -2.60
CA CYS A 11 3.95 10.97 -3.87
C CYS A 11 5.03 12.07 -3.94
N GLU A 12 5.62 12.48 -2.83
CA GLU A 12 6.68 13.50 -2.80
C GLU A 12 8.03 12.86 -3.15
N ASP A 13 8.38 11.78 -2.44
CA ASP A 13 9.60 11.00 -2.70
C ASP A 13 9.44 9.97 -3.82
N ASN A 14 8.24 9.84 -4.38
CA ASN A 14 7.90 8.90 -5.45
C ASN A 14 8.24 7.45 -5.09
N THR A 15 7.76 7.02 -3.91
CA THR A 15 8.02 5.67 -3.39
C THR A 15 6.75 4.92 -3.00
N LEU A 16 6.83 3.58 -3.06
CA LEU A 16 5.82 2.67 -2.53
C LEU A 16 6.47 1.74 -1.53
N ALA A 17 5.88 1.64 -0.34
CA ALA A 17 6.35 0.79 0.74
C ALA A 17 5.21 -0.02 1.36
N PHE A 18 5.58 -0.99 2.19
CA PHE A 18 4.63 -1.85 2.89
C PHE A 18 4.96 -1.91 4.38
N GLU A 19 3.93 -2.02 5.20
CA GLU A 19 4.04 -2.29 6.63
C GLU A 19 3.16 -3.50 6.96
N LYS A 20 3.66 -4.39 7.82
CA LYS A 20 2.91 -5.53 8.33
C LYS A 20 3.07 -5.59 9.84
N ASN A 21 1.97 -5.76 10.58
CA ASN A 21 1.99 -5.86 12.04
C ASN A 21 2.75 -4.69 12.72
N TYR A 22 2.60 -3.47 12.22
CA TYR A 22 3.32 -2.27 12.70
C TYR A 22 4.83 -2.29 12.48
N GLU A 23 5.33 -3.19 11.65
CA GLU A 23 6.73 -3.25 11.23
C GLU A 23 6.85 -2.72 9.80
N PHE A 24 7.68 -1.69 9.62
CA PHE A 24 8.01 -1.15 8.31
C PHE A 24 8.94 -2.11 7.57
N LEU A 25 8.53 -2.56 6.39
CA LEU A 25 9.27 -3.57 5.60
C LEU A 25 10.28 -2.94 4.63
N GLY A 26 10.45 -1.62 4.64
CA GLY A 26 11.28 -0.89 3.70
C GLY A 26 10.52 -0.45 2.44
N VAL A 27 11.20 0.41 1.66
CA VAL A 27 10.68 0.89 0.37
C VAL A 27 10.84 -0.19 -0.70
N ALA A 28 9.72 -0.60 -1.29
CA ALA A 28 9.66 -1.61 -2.34
C ALA A 28 9.93 -1.04 -3.73
N PHE A 29 9.41 0.17 -4.03
CA PHE A 29 9.59 0.83 -5.33
C PHE A 29 10.01 2.29 -5.16
N ARG A 30 10.85 2.78 -6.07
CA ARG A 30 11.32 4.18 -6.16
C ARG A 30 11.17 4.68 -7.59
N GLY A 31 11.12 6.00 -7.75
CA GLY A 31 11.00 6.62 -9.06
C GLY A 31 9.64 6.35 -9.68
N LEU A 32 8.59 6.30 -8.85
CA LEU A 32 7.22 6.26 -9.34
C LEU A 32 6.96 7.47 -10.27
N PRO A 33 6.13 7.30 -11.31
CA PRO A 33 5.84 8.38 -12.24
C PRO A 33 5.07 9.50 -11.54
N ASN A 34 5.37 10.75 -11.91
CA ASN A 34 4.65 11.92 -11.43
C ASN A 34 3.30 12.08 -12.15
N THR A 35 2.43 11.10 -11.92
CA THR A 35 1.09 10.97 -12.50
C THR A 35 0.13 10.48 -11.41
N PRO A 36 -1.17 10.69 -11.54
CA PRO A 36 -2.14 10.11 -10.61
C PRO A 36 -1.98 8.59 -10.51
N LEU A 37 -1.74 8.09 -9.29
CA LEU A 37 -1.66 6.67 -8.97
C LEU A 37 -2.92 6.26 -8.20
N TYR A 38 -3.37 5.02 -8.44
CA TYR A 38 -4.58 4.48 -7.87
C TYR A 38 -4.28 3.19 -7.10
N PRO A 39 -4.87 2.97 -5.91
CA PRO A 39 -4.78 1.69 -5.23
C PRO A 39 -5.35 0.57 -6.13
N ALA A 40 -4.63 -0.55 -6.23
CA ALA A 40 -5.01 -1.66 -7.10
C ALA A 40 -4.72 -3.02 -6.46
N VAL A 41 -5.56 -4.01 -6.76
CA VAL A 41 -5.38 -5.42 -6.41
C VAL A 41 -5.78 -6.28 -7.60
N SER A 42 -5.15 -7.45 -7.75
CA SER A 42 -5.57 -8.48 -8.70
C SER A 42 -5.68 -9.82 -7.98
N ALA A 43 -6.71 -10.60 -8.28
CA ALA A 43 -6.98 -11.88 -7.66
C ALA A 43 -7.39 -12.90 -8.72
N VAL A 44 -6.93 -14.13 -8.57
CA VAL A 44 -7.19 -15.23 -9.53
C VAL A 44 -7.96 -16.39 -8.90
N TYR A 45 -8.11 -16.39 -7.57
CA TYR A 45 -8.73 -17.49 -6.84
C TYR A 45 -10.23 -17.24 -6.64
N GLY A 46 -11.03 -18.27 -6.89
CA GLY A 46 -12.48 -18.19 -6.73
C GLY A 46 -12.85 -17.96 -5.27
N LYS A 47 -13.83 -17.08 -5.03
CA LYS A 47 -14.29 -16.69 -3.69
C LYS A 47 -13.23 -15.97 -2.83
N THR A 48 -12.21 -15.36 -3.43
CA THR A 48 -11.35 -14.42 -2.70
C THR A 48 -12.14 -13.16 -2.36
N GLU A 49 -12.13 -12.80 -1.08
CA GLU A 49 -12.64 -11.53 -0.58
C GLU A 49 -11.47 -10.61 -0.28
N VAL A 50 -11.47 -9.40 -0.85
CA VAL A 50 -10.48 -8.37 -0.58
C VAL A 50 -11.22 -7.14 -0.07
N SER A 51 -10.72 -6.55 1.01
CA SER A 51 -11.18 -5.27 1.53
C SER A 51 -10.02 -4.30 1.58
N MET A 52 -10.26 -3.06 1.16
CA MET A 52 -9.28 -1.99 1.19
C MET A 52 -9.89 -0.81 1.95
N VAL A 53 -9.16 -0.31 2.94
CA VAL A 53 -9.58 0.82 3.78
C VAL A 53 -8.53 1.90 3.66
N TYR A 54 -8.95 3.09 3.24
CA TYR A 54 -8.08 4.26 3.22
C TYR A 54 -7.84 4.73 4.65
N LEU A 55 -6.57 4.83 5.05
CA LEU A 55 -6.17 5.22 6.40
C LEU A 55 -5.94 6.73 6.55
N GLY A 56 -5.94 7.49 5.45
CA GLY A 56 -5.53 8.89 5.46
C GLY A 56 -4.03 9.08 5.24
N PRO A 57 -3.55 10.34 5.30
CA PRO A 57 -2.13 10.63 5.37
C PRO A 57 -1.50 10.02 6.63
N PRO A 58 -0.18 9.76 6.65
CA PRO A 58 0.51 9.34 7.85
C PRO A 58 0.26 10.34 8.99
N LEU A 59 -0.05 9.82 10.18
CA LEU A 59 -0.18 10.65 11.39
C LEU A 59 1.19 11.08 11.94
N ASP A 60 2.22 10.33 11.56
CA ASP A 60 3.59 10.48 12.02
C ASP A 60 4.47 10.42 10.75
N GLY A 61 5.12 11.53 10.42
CA GLY A 61 6.05 11.68 9.30
C GLY A 61 7.48 11.36 9.71
#